data_AF-A0A973RDE6-F1
#
_entry.id   AF-A0A973RDE6-F1
#
_cell.length_a   1.000
_cell.length_b   1.000
_cell.length_c   1.000
_cell.angle_alpha   90.00
_cell.angle_beta   90.00
_cell.angle_gamma   90.00
#
_symmetry.space_group_name_H-M   'P 1'
#
loop_
_entity.id
_entity.type
_entity.pdbx_description
1 polymer ?
#
loop_
_entity_poly.entity_id
_entity_poly.type
_entity_poly.pdbx_seq_one_letter_code
_entity_poly.pdbx_strand_id
1 'polypeptide(L)'
;MKQKQGGRPLTDLTAGAVQTVLHEGYGSAGVASTVGYVEDGDVRLVIDPGMVRSRSLILDPLSALGVAPELVTDVVFSHHHPDHTLNAALFPNARFHDHWAIYRDDEWTWRDAEGYKLSSGIMLIRTPGHTYEDITTLVGTPDGIVAFTHAWNDAASQGDRHAVDMDALHGSRKRVLAVADVIVPGHGPAFIPGRETPR
;
A
#
# COMPACT_ATOMS: atom_id res chain seq x y z
N MET A 1 -0.59 -35.93 -0.34
CA MET A 1 0.29 -34.98 -1.04
C MET A 1 -0.55 -33.77 -1.42
N LYS A 2 -0.37 -32.63 -0.73
CA LYS A 2 -1.11 -31.40 -1.05
C LYS A 2 -0.57 -30.83 -2.37
N GLN A 3 -1.46 -30.60 -3.33
CA GLN A 3 -1.14 -29.99 -4.60
C GLN A 3 -0.54 -28.59 -4.36
N LYS A 4 0.61 -28.31 -4.97
CA LYS A 4 1.13 -26.95 -5.09
C LYS A 4 0.16 -26.17 -5.98
N GLN A 5 -0.57 -25.22 -5.41
CA GLN A 5 -1.27 -24.21 -6.19
C GLN A 5 -0.20 -23.44 -6.98
N GLY A 6 -0.24 -23.53 -8.30
CA GLY A 6 0.57 -22.69 -9.17
C GLY A 6 0.17 -21.24 -8.95
N GLY A 7 1.12 -20.41 -8.49
CA GLY A 7 0.91 -18.99 -8.31
C GLY A 7 0.46 -18.36 -9.64
N ARG A 8 -0.68 -17.67 -9.62
CA ARG A 8 -1.10 -16.84 -10.76
C ARG A 8 -0.02 -15.76 -10.99
N PRO A 9 0.23 -15.34 -12.24
CA PRO A 9 1.16 -14.25 -12.49
C PRO A 9 0.68 -13.01 -11.73
N LEU A 10 1.60 -12.34 -11.03
CA LEU A 10 1.37 -11.04 -10.38
C LEU A 10 0.99 -9.91 -11.37
N THR A 11 0.88 -10.22 -12.66
CA THR A 11 0.62 -9.31 -13.77
C THR A 11 -0.83 -9.36 -14.30
N ASP A 12 -1.72 -10.12 -13.67
CA ASP A 12 -3.14 -10.24 -14.08
C ASP A 12 -4.02 -9.08 -13.54
N LEU A 13 -3.51 -7.85 -13.62
CA LEU A 13 -4.24 -6.63 -13.22
C LEU A 13 -4.80 -5.93 -14.46
N THR A 14 -6.07 -5.52 -14.39
CA THR A 14 -6.65 -4.66 -15.42
C THR A 14 -6.11 -3.24 -15.28
N ALA A 15 -5.78 -2.59 -16.40
CA ALA A 15 -5.25 -1.22 -16.45
C ALA A 15 -6.37 -0.14 -16.35
N GLY A 16 -7.26 -0.27 -15.37
CA GLY A 16 -8.47 0.55 -15.22
C GLY A 16 -8.48 1.47 -14.00
N ALA A 17 -7.57 1.27 -13.04
CA ALA A 17 -7.59 2.02 -11.81
C ALA A 17 -7.00 3.42 -11.98
N VAL A 18 -7.54 4.38 -11.23
CA VAL A 18 -7.01 5.74 -11.09
C VAL A 18 -6.43 5.88 -9.70
N GLN A 19 -5.24 6.47 -9.57
CA GLN A 19 -4.58 6.66 -8.28
C GLN A 19 -4.14 8.11 -8.07
N THR A 20 -4.12 8.53 -6.81
CA THR A 20 -3.60 9.83 -6.37
C THR A 20 -2.80 9.64 -5.08
N VAL A 21 -1.61 10.23 -5.00
CA VAL A 21 -0.92 10.41 -3.71
C VAL A 21 -1.54 11.62 -3.01
N LEU A 22 -2.27 11.38 -1.92
CA LEU A 22 -2.92 12.44 -1.14
C LEU A 22 -1.88 13.23 -0.33
N HIS A 23 -0.88 12.54 0.21
CA HIS A 23 0.18 13.13 1.00
C HIS A 23 1.49 12.38 0.75
N GLU A 24 2.57 13.10 0.45
CA GLU A 24 3.92 12.53 0.44
C GLU A 24 4.48 12.48 1.87
N GLY A 25 4.89 11.29 2.29
CA GLY A 25 5.43 11.07 3.62
C GLY A 25 6.84 11.62 3.79
N TYR A 26 7.35 11.54 5.02
CA TYR A 26 8.72 11.92 5.37
C TYR A 26 9.15 11.27 6.70
N GLY A 27 10.45 11.01 6.84
CA GLY A 27 11.06 10.43 8.05
C GLY A 27 12.09 11.32 8.76
N SER A 28 12.17 12.61 8.43
CA SER A 28 13.14 13.57 9.00
C SER A 28 12.45 14.73 9.72
N ALA A 29 12.91 15.08 10.93
CA ALA A 29 12.31 16.10 11.84
C ALA A 29 10.88 15.80 12.34
N GLY A 30 10.26 14.74 11.83
CA GLY A 30 9.00 14.13 12.22
C GLY A 30 8.82 12.86 11.39
N VAL A 31 7.70 12.16 11.56
CA VAL A 31 7.34 10.98 10.76
C VAL A 31 5.92 11.12 10.23
N ALA A 32 5.75 10.84 8.94
CA ALA A 32 4.46 10.76 8.28
C ALA A 32 4.51 9.72 7.16
N SER A 33 3.44 8.93 6.99
CA SER A 33 3.32 8.02 5.86
C SER A 33 3.03 8.78 4.56
N THR A 34 3.42 8.17 3.45
CA THR A 34 2.83 8.48 2.15
C THR A 34 1.42 7.88 2.11
N VAL A 35 0.41 8.73 1.88
CA VAL A 35 -1.00 8.32 1.88
C VAL A 35 -1.48 8.22 0.44
N GLY A 36 -1.96 7.05 0.05
CA GLY A 36 -2.49 6.77 -1.28
C GLY A 36 -4.02 6.78 -1.33
N TYR A 37 -4.56 7.13 -2.49
CA TYR A 37 -5.96 6.96 -2.84
C TYR A 37 -6.09 6.28 -4.20
N VAL A 38 -7.02 5.33 -4.33
CA VAL A 38 -7.23 4.55 -5.55
C VAL A 38 -8.73 4.35 -5.80
N GLU A 39 -9.14 4.54 -7.06
CA GLU A 39 -10.48 4.17 -7.55
C GLU A 39 -10.37 3.07 -8.61
N ASP A 40 -11.17 2.01 -8.46
CA ASP A 40 -11.34 0.99 -9.50
C ASP A 40 -12.76 0.38 -9.40
N GLY A 41 -13.62 0.67 -10.38
CA GLY A 41 -15.04 0.33 -10.32
C GLY A 41 -15.70 0.92 -9.07
N ASP A 42 -16.25 0.06 -8.22
CA ASP A 42 -16.90 0.44 -6.95
C ASP A 42 -15.90 0.58 -5.79
N VAL A 43 -14.63 0.20 -5.97
CA VAL A 43 -13.62 0.32 -4.91
C VAL A 43 -13.15 1.77 -4.80
N ARG A 44 -13.14 2.28 -3.58
CA ARG A 44 -12.65 3.59 -3.16
C ARG A 44 -11.69 3.34 -2.01
N LEU A 45 -10.42 3.18 -2.33
CA LEU A 45 -9.38 2.68 -1.42
C LEU A 45 -8.48 3.80 -0.91
N VAL A 46 -8.29 3.88 0.41
CA VAL A 46 -7.21 4.66 1.03
C VAL A 46 -6.11 3.73 1.53
N ILE A 47 -4.85 4.08 1.27
CA ILE A 47 -3.68 3.28 1.65
C ILE A 47 -2.86 4.05 2.67
N ASP A 48 -2.55 3.40 3.79
CA ASP A 48 -1.74 3.92 4.90
C ASP A 48 -2.16 5.32 5.40
N PRO A 49 -3.41 5.52 5.86
CA PRO A 49 -3.84 6.77 6.47
C PRO A 49 -3.23 6.92 7.87
N GLY A 50 -1.91 7.07 7.91
CA GLY A 50 -1.10 7.09 9.12
C GLY A 50 -0.89 8.48 9.68
N MET A 51 0.27 8.72 10.28
CA MET A 51 0.59 10.01 10.86
C MET A 51 0.74 11.06 9.77
N VAL A 52 0.15 12.23 10.02
CA VAL A 52 0.30 13.45 9.22
C VAL A 52 0.31 14.64 10.18
N ARG A 53 0.93 15.76 9.79
CA ARG A 53 0.97 16.98 10.62
C ARG A 53 -0.42 17.54 10.94
N SER A 54 -1.38 17.30 10.05
CA SER A 54 -2.79 17.66 10.20
C SER A 54 -3.62 16.68 9.39
N ARG A 55 -4.76 16.24 9.93
CA ARG A 55 -5.72 15.38 9.20
C ARG A 55 -6.20 16.00 7.90
N SER A 56 -6.17 17.33 7.79
CA SER A 56 -6.50 18.05 6.55
C SER A 56 -5.59 17.67 5.38
N LEU A 57 -4.36 17.20 5.63
CA LEU A 57 -3.46 16.69 4.58
C LEU A 57 -3.96 15.39 3.94
N ILE A 58 -4.93 14.71 4.55
CA ILE A 58 -5.63 13.56 3.98
C ILE A 58 -7.00 13.99 3.46
N LEU A 59 -7.76 14.74 4.27
CA LEU A 59 -9.16 15.07 3.98
C LEU A 59 -9.35 16.11 2.86
N ASP A 60 -8.52 17.15 2.81
CA ASP A 60 -8.64 18.21 1.81
C ASP A 60 -8.37 17.70 0.38
N PRO A 61 -7.28 16.95 0.09
CA PRO A 61 -7.08 16.40 -1.25
C PRO A 61 -8.14 15.36 -1.63
N LEU A 62 -8.65 14.58 -0.68
CA LEU A 62 -9.75 13.64 -0.93
C LEU A 62 -11.06 14.39 -1.30
N SER A 63 -11.36 15.47 -0.57
CA SER A 63 -12.48 16.36 -0.86
C SER A 63 -12.35 17.05 -2.22
N ALA A 64 -11.13 17.44 -2.63
CA ALA A 64 -10.86 18.00 -3.95
C ALA A 64 -11.11 17.00 -5.10
N LEU A 65 -11.02 15.69 -4.82
CA LEU A 65 -11.42 14.62 -5.74
C LEU A 65 -12.95 14.37 -5.72
N GLY A 66 -13.70 15.09 -4.89
CA GLY A 66 -15.15 14.91 -4.72
C GLY A 66 -15.52 13.71 -3.84
N VAL A 67 -14.58 13.21 -3.04
CA VAL A 67 -14.74 11.99 -2.26
C VAL A 67 -14.87 12.36 -0.77
N ALA A 68 -16.03 12.10 -0.19
CA ALA A 68 -16.23 12.22 1.25
C ALA A 68 -15.63 10.98 1.96
N PRO A 69 -15.15 11.10 3.22
CA PRO A 69 -14.58 9.97 3.94
C PRO A 69 -15.53 8.76 4.08
N GLU A 70 -16.84 9.01 4.13
CA GLU A 70 -17.88 7.99 4.18
C GLU A 70 -18.03 7.20 2.87
N LEU A 71 -17.49 7.70 1.76
CA LEU A 71 -17.50 7.01 0.46
C LEU A 71 -16.31 6.08 0.28
N VAL A 72 -15.30 6.14 1.16
CA VAL A 72 -14.18 5.21 1.15
C VAL A 72 -14.70 3.83 1.57
N THR A 73 -14.52 2.85 0.68
CA THR A 73 -15.02 1.49 0.86
C THR A 73 -14.00 0.58 1.53
N ASP A 74 -12.72 0.87 1.34
CA ASP A 74 -11.63 0.03 1.80
C ASP A 74 -10.45 0.90 2.29
N VAL A 75 -9.79 0.43 3.34
CA VAL A 75 -8.52 0.98 3.84
C VAL A 75 -7.52 -0.17 3.90
N VAL A 76 -6.33 0.03 3.33
CA VAL A 76 -5.24 -0.94 3.41
C VAL A 76 -4.13 -0.42 4.32
N PHE A 77 -3.66 -1.28 5.22
CA PHE A 77 -2.44 -1.07 5.98
C PHE A 77 -1.31 -1.88 5.35
N SER A 78 -0.24 -1.22 4.91
CA SER A 78 0.99 -1.88 4.51
C SER A 78 1.58 -2.66 5.68
N HIS A 79 1.51 -2.11 6.89
CA HIS A 79 1.87 -2.74 8.15
C HIS A 79 1.29 -1.94 9.34
N HIS A 80 1.50 -2.42 10.56
CA HIS A 80 0.79 -1.94 11.75
C HIS A 80 1.47 -0.80 12.54
N HIS A 81 2.51 -0.15 12.01
CA HIS A 81 3.07 0.99 12.74
C HIS A 81 2.09 2.18 12.75
N PRO A 82 2.04 2.98 13.84
CA PRO A 82 1.11 4.10 13.97
C PRO A 82 1.25 5.15 12.88
N ASP A 83 2.47 5.39 12.41
CA ASP A 83 2.74 6.30 11.32
C ASP A 83 2.14 5.88 9.98
N HIS A 84 1.60 4.66 9.86
CA HIS A 84 0.82 4.15 8.72
C HIS A 84 -0.68 3.91 9.02
N THR A 85 -1.09 3.86 10.30
CA THR A 85 -2.46 3.45 10.69
C THR A 85 -3.27 4.48 11.50
N LEU A 86 -2.63 5.51 12.06
CA LEU A 86 -3.22 6.37 13.11
C LEU A 86 -4.58 7.01 12.75
N ASN A 87 -4.82 7.33 11.48
CA ASN A 87 -6.02 8.01 11.00
C ASN A 87 -6.99 7.07 10.26
N ALA A 88 -6.90 5.75 10.44
CA ALA A 88 -7.84 4.79 9.88
C ALA A 88 -9.31 5.09 10.22
N ALA A 89 -9.58 5.55 11.44
CA ALA A 89 -10.94 5.87 11.92
C ALA A 89 -11.58 7.10 11.22
N LEU A 90 -10.87 7.78 10.31
CA LEU A 90 -11.48 8.83 9.47
C LEU A 90 -12.48 8.25 8.45
N PHE A 91 -12.44 6.95 8.17
CA PHE A 91 -13.22 6.29 7.11
C PHE A 91 -14.24 5.32 7.72
N PRO A 92 -15.39 5.80 8.22
CA PRO A 92 -16.26 5.02 9.09
C PRO A 92 -16.99 3.86 8.40
N ASN A 93 -17.13 3.89 7.07
CA ASN A 93 -17.83 2.86 6.30
C ASN A 93 -16.89 1.84 5.65
N ALA A 94 -15.58 2.03 5.80
CA ALA A 94 -14.58 1.22 5.14
C ALA A 94 -14.45 -0.15 5.81
N ARG A 95 -14.05 -1.14 5.01
CA ARG A 95 -13.41 -2.35 5.52
C ARG A 95 -11.91 -2.12 5.61
N PHE A 96 -11.24 -2.73 6.57
CA PHE A 96 -9.82 -2.56 6.80
C PHE A 96 -9.07 -3.84 6.45
N HIS A 97 -7.98 -3.71 5.71
CA HIS A 97 -7.21 -4.82 5.16
C HIS A 97 -5.78 -4.78 5.69
N ASP A 98 -5.30 -5.93 6.14
CA ASP A 98 -3.89 -6.14 6.46
C ASP A 98 -3.41 -7.47 5.84
N HIS A 99 -2.34 -8.02 6.41
CA HIS A 99 -1.67 -9.21 5.92
C HIS A 99 -2.42 -10.53 6.12
N TRP A 100 -3.38 -10.62 7.05
CA TRP A 100 -4.03 -11.88 7.42
C TRP A 100 -5.55 -11.82 7.55
N ALA A 101 -6.15 -10.64 7.43
CA ALA A 101 -7.57 -10.47 7.66
C ALA A 101 -8.18 -9.29 6.89
N ILE A 102 -9.50 -9.21 7.01
CA ILE A 102 -10.33 -8.08 6.67
C ILE A 102 -11.20 -7.79 7.89
N TYR A 103 -11.29 -6.52 8.29
CA TYR A 103 -12.06 -6.06 9.43
C TYR A 103 -13.19 -5.14 9.00
N ARG A 104 -14.36 -5.29 9.60
CA ARG A 104 -15.47 -4.35 9.42
C ARG A 104 -16.35 -4.39 10.66
N ASP A 105 -16.63 -3.24 11.26
CA ASP A 105 -17.40 -3.15 12.50
C ASP A 105 -16.80 -4.07 13.59
N ASP A 106 -17.51 -5.10 14.02
CA ASP A 106 -17.05 -6.13 14.96
C ASP A 106 -16.70 -7.48 14.29
N GLU A 107 -16.67 -7.52 12.95
CA GLU A 107 -16.38 -8.71 12.16
C GLU A 107 -14.90 -8.86 11.83
N TRP A 108 -14.41 -10.10 11.96
CA TRP A 108 -13.06 -10.52 11.56
C TRP A 108 -13.15 -11.62 10.51
N THR A 109 -12.66 -11.33 9.30
CA THR A 109 -12.59 -12.33 8.22
C THR A 109 -11.14 -12.71 7.93
N TRP A 110 -10.75 -13.94 8.28
CA TRP A 110 -9.42 -14.48 7.98
C TRP A 110 -9.19 -14.57 6.47
N ARG A 111 -8.13 -13.93 5.99
CA ARG A 111 -7.79 -13.84 4.57
C ARG A 111 -6.32 -13.44 4.43
N ASP A 112 -5.51 -14.31 3.84
CA ASP A 112 -4.11 -14.00 3.53
C ASP A 112 -4.00 -12.93 2.43
N ALA A 113 -3.13 -11.95 2.62
CA ALA A 113 -2.94 -10.88 1.65
C ALA A 113 -2.34 -11.36 0.33
N GLU A 114 -1.54 -12.43 0.33
CA GLU A 114 -0.83 -12.89 -0.87
C GLU A 114 -1.79 -13.21 -2.03
N GLY A 115 -1.75 -12.38 -3.08
CA GLY A 115 -2.54 -12.57 -4.29
C GLY A 115 -4.02 -12.19 -4.15
N TYR A 116 -4.43 -11.59 -3.03
CA TYR A 116 -5.81 -11.17 -2.83
C TYR A 116 -6.13 -9.95 -3.70
N LYS A 117 -7.21 -10.03 -4.47
CA LYS A 117 -7.70 -8.95 -5.32
C LYS A 117 -8.86 -8.22 -4.63
N LEU A 118 -8.70 -6.92 -4.38
CA LEU A 118 -9.81 -6.05 -3.95
C LEU A 118 -10.76 -5.78 -5.12
N SER A 119 -10.19 -5.69 -6.32
CA SER A 119 -10.86 -5.52 -7.62
C SER A 119 -10.00 -6.15 -8.73
N SER A 120 -10.40 -6.03 -9.98
CA SER A 120 -9.57 -6.53 -11.10
C SER A 120 -8.28 -5.73 -11.29
N GLY A 121 -8.26 -4.45 -10.88
CA GLY A 121 -7.09 -3.56 -10.96
C GLY A 121 -6.29 -3.42 -9.66
N ILE A 122 -6.74 -3.98 -8.53
CA ILE A 122 -6.07 -3.83 -7.22
C ILE A 122 -5.78 -5.20 -6.59
N MET A 123 -4.51 -5.47 -6.29
CA MET A 123 -4.05 -6.71 -5.63
C MET A 123 -3.12 -6.43 -4.46
N LEU A 124 -3.23 -7.22 -3.40
CA LEU A 124 -2.28 -7.27 -2.30
C LEU A 124 -1.28 -8.41 -2.50
N ILE A 125 -0.03 -8.18 -2.08
CA ILE A 125 1.01 -9.20 -2.00
C ILE A 125 1.76 -9.06 -0.67
N ARG A 126 2.23 -10.16 -0.09
CA ARG A 126 3.09 -10.08 1.10
C ARG A 126 4.48 -9.63 0.69
N THR A 127 5.03 -8.67 1.40
CA THR A 127 6.36 -8.11 1.15
C THR A 127 7.12 -7.93 2.46
N PRO A 128 7.33 -9.01 3.24
CA PRO A 128 7.98 -8.93 4.55
C PRO A 128 9.39 -8.33 4.44
N GLY A 129 9.81 -7.61 5.47
CA GLY A 129 11.13 -7.02 5.54
C GLY A 129 11.25 -6.02 6.68
N HIS A 130 10.61 -4.86 6.52
CA HIS A 130 10.57 -3.86 7.59
C HIS A 130 9.86 -4.44 8.80
N THR A 131 8.70 -5.05 8.58
CA THR A 131 8.07 -5.98 9.51
C THR A 131 7.85 -7.35 8.84
N TYR A 132 7.59 -8.40 9.63
CA TYR A 132 7.20 -9.71 9.09
C TYR A 132 5.81 -9.69 8.42
N GLU A 133 5.04 -8.65 8.69
CA GLU A 133 3.64 -8.49 8.32
C GLU A 133 3.46 -7.57 7.12
N ASP A 134 4.53 -7.01 6.58
CA ASP A 134 4.45 -6.04 5.48
C ASP A 134 3.73 -6.61 4.25
N ILE A 135 2.90 -5.76 3.65
CA ILE A 135 2.26 -6.00 2.35
C ILE A 135 2.50 -4.83 1.41
N THR A 136 2.30 -5.10 0.11
CA THR A 136 2.31 -4.11 -0.95
C THR A 136 0.98 -4.15 -1.69
N THR A 137 0.44 -2.97 -1.97
CA THR A 137 -0.75 -2.81 -2.82
C THR A 137 -0.29 -2.51 -4.25
N LEU A 138 -0.57 -3.44 -5.16
CA LEU A 138 -0.34 -3.29 -6.59
C LEU A 138 -1.61 -2.76 -7.26
N VAL A 139 -1.44 -1.71 -8.06
CA VAL A 139 -2.53 -0.99 -8.73
C VAL A 139 -2.25 -0.91 -10.23
N GLY A 140 -3.07 -1.57 -11.04
CA GLY A 140 -3.01 -1.52 -12.49
C GLY A 140 -3.67 -0.26 -13.04
N THR A 141 -2.87 0.66 -13.56
CA THR A 141 -3.34 1.91 -14.19
C THR A 141 -3.10 1.87 -15.70
N PRO A 142 -3.70 2.80 -16.49
CA PRO A 142 -3.39 2.93 -17.91
C PRO A 142 -1.90 3.12 -18.25
N ASP A 143 -1.14 3.68 -17.30
CA ASP A 143 0.29 4.01 -17.46
C ASP A 143 1.24 2.94 -16.90
N GLY A 144 0.70 1.84 -16.35
CA GLY A 144 1.47 0.75 -15.76
C GLY A 144 1.04 0.39 -14.34
N ILE A 145 1.83 -0.46 -13.69
CA ILE A 145 1.58 -0.92 -12.32
C ILE A 145 2.25 0.02 -11.32
N VAL A 146 1.44 0.58 -10.42
CA VAL A 146 1.90 1.37 -9.28
C VAL A 146 1.92 0.49 -8.04
N ALA A 147 3.05 0.46 -7.32
CA ALA A 147 3.19 -0.28 -6.06
C ALA A 147 3.26 0.69 -4.88
N PHE A 148 2.23 0.67 -4.02
CA PHE A 148 2.25 1.32 -2.71
C PHE A 148 2.85 0.36 -1.70
N THR A 149 4.02 0.69 -1.16
CA THR A 149 4.85 -0.25 -0.40
C THR A 149 5.68 0.43 0.67
N HIS A 150 5.98 -0.31 1.73
CA HIS A 150 6.99 0.08 2.73
C HIS A 150 8.35 -0.64 2.54
N ALA A 151 8.58 -1.29 1.39
CA ALA A 151 9.90 -1.88 1.10
C ALA A 151 11.02 -0.82 0.89
N TRP A 152 10.64 0.44 0.74
CA TRP A 152 11.54 1.61 0.75
C TRP A 152 10.90 2.72 1.58
N ASN A 153 11.69 3.40 2.40
CA ASN A 153 11.28 4.64 3.05
C ASN A 153 11.19 5.76 1.99
N ASP A 154 12.18 5.85 1.10
CA ASP A 154 12.25 6.77 -0.02
C ASP A 154 13.08 6.18 -1.18
N ALA A 155 13.19 6.89 -2.30
CA ALA A 155 13.94 6.44 -3.48
C ALA A 155 15.46 6.21 -3.20
N ALA A 156 16.02 6.83 -2.16
CA ALA A 156 17.43 6.73 -1.80
C ALA A 156 17.72 5.62 -0.77
N SER A 157 16.68 4.93 -0.30
CA SER A 157 16.77 3.96 0.80
C SER A 157 17.57 2.71 0.44
N GLN A 158 18.89 2.76 0.64
CA GLN A 158 19.77 1.61 0.39
C GLN A 158 19.46 0.43 1.31
N GLY A 159 19.04 0.68 2.54
CA GLY A 159 18.56 -0.32 3.48
C GLY A 159 17.57 0.29 4.45
N ASP A 160 17.21 -0.47 5.46
CA ASP A 160 16.33 -0.03 6.52
C ASP A 160 16.93 -0.41 7.88
N ARG A 161 17.23 0.60 8.71
CA ARG A 161 17.81 0.38 10.04
C ARG A 161 16.82 -0.22 11.04
N HIS A 162 15.52 -0.13 10.74
CA HIS A 162 14.42 -0.58 11.59
C HIS A 162 13.83 -1.90 11.11
N ALA A 163 14.29 -2.42 9.96
CA ALA A 163 13.80 -3.68 9.46
C ALA A 163 14.11 -4.85 10.39
N VAL A 164 13.10 -5.69 10.61
CA VAL A 164 13.23 -6.92 11.39
C VAL A 164 13.99 -8.00 10.63
N ASP A 165 13.96 -7.97 9.29
CA ASP A 165 14.63 -8.94 8.43
C ASP A 165 15.08 -8.29 7.11
N MET A 166 16.38 -7.99 7.02
CA MET A 166 16.98 -7.38 5.83
C MET A 166 17.00 -8.31 4.62
N ASP A 167 17.12 -9.63 4.81
CA ASP A 167 17.14 -10.57 3.69
C ASP A 167 15.74 -10.73 3.09
N ALA A 168 14.71 -10.78 3.95
CA ALA A 168 13.32 -10.74 3.52
C ALA A 168 13.02 -9.41 2.80
N LEU A 169 13.48 -8.28 3.33
CA LEU A 169 13.31 -6.96 2.69
C LEU A 169 13.88 -6.96 1.26
N HIS A 170 15.11 -7.44 1.07
CA HIS A 170 15.70 -7.54 -0.27
C HIS A 170 14.92 -8.50 -1.18
N GLY A 171 14.40 -9.61 -0.64
CA GLY A 171 13.51 -10.51 -1.36
C GLY A 171 12.24 -9.81 -1.85
N SER A 172 11.63 -9.01 -0.98
CA SER A 172 10.42 -8.24 -1.24
C SER A 172 10.65 -7.14 -2.27
N ARG A 173 11.75 -6.38 -2.15
CA ARG A 173 12.16 -5.38 -3.14
C ARG A 173 12.29 -5.97 -4.53
N LYS A 174 12.95 -7.13 -4.66
CA LYS A 174 13.06 -7.85 -5.94
C LYS A 174 11.70 -8.25 -6.52
N ARG A 175 10.76 -8.69 -5.67
CA ARG A 175 9.39 -9.04 -6.11
C ARG A 175 8.63 -7.83 -6.61
N VAL A 176 8.69 -6.70 -5.89
CA VAL A 176 8.05 -5.44 -6.30
C VAL A 176 8.65 -4.91 -7.60
N LEU A 177 9.98 -4.86 -7.71
CA LEU A 177 10.70 -4.40 -8.91
C LEU A 177 10.48 -5.29 -10.15
N ALA A 178 10.03 -6.54 -9.97
CA ALA A 178 9.72 -7.42 -11.09
C ALA A 178 8.39 -7.08 -11.77
N VAL A 179 7.54 -6.26 -11.13
CA VAL A 179 6.18 -5.98 -11.62
C VAL A 179 5.81 -4.50 -11.64
N ALA A 180 6.41 -3.66 -10.80
CA ALA A 180 6.03 -2.25 -10.65
C ALA A 180 6.78 -1.35 -11.64
N ASP A 181 6.02 -0.49 -12.32
CA ASP A 181 6.52 0.59 -13.17
C ASP A 181 6.73 1.88 -12.37
N VAL A 182 5.97 2.07 -11.29
CA VAL A 182 6.09 3.20 -10.35
C VAL A 182 6.03 2.66 -8.92
N ILE A 183 6.90 3.18 -8.05
CA ILE A 183 6.92 2.87 -6.61
C ILE A 183 6.47 4.10 -5.83
N VAL A 184 5.49 3.93 -4.96
CA VAL A 184 5.10 4.90 -3.93
C VAL A 184 5.66 4.38 -2.59
N PRO A 185 6.76 4.99 -2.08
CA PRO A 185 7.43 4.51 -0.88
C PRO A 185 6.73 4.97 0.40
N GLY A 186 7.14 4.42 1.55
CA GLY A 186 6.50 4.69 2.84
C GLY A 186 6.61 6.14 3.34
N HIS A 187 7.69 6.85 3.00
CA HIS A 187 8.05 8.17 3.55
C HIS A 187 8.71 9.08 2.51
N GLY A 188 8.09 9.26 1.34
CA GLY A 188 8.64 10.14 0.31
C GLY A 188 7.83 10.16 -0.99
N PRO A 189 8.31 10.94 -1.99
CA PRO A 189 7.65 11.04 -3.28
C PRO A 189 7.72 9.72 -4.05
N ALA A 190 6.73 9.50 -4.91
CA ALA A 190 6.73 8.40 -5.85
C ALA A 190 7.92 8.48 -6.82
N PHE A 191 8.44 7.34 -7.27
CA PHE A 191 9.57 7.29 -8.20
C PHE A 191 9.45 6.13 -9.19
N ILE A 192 10.09 6.31 -10.35
CA ILE A 192 10.24 5.25 -11.36
C ILE A 192 11.51 4.47 -11.02
N PRO A 193 11.44 3.14 -10.80
CA PRO A 193 12.62 2.35 -10.50
C PRO A 193 13.55 2.27 -11.71
N GLY A 194 14.85 2.27 -11.45
CA GLY A 194 15.93 2.17 -12.45
C GLY A 194 16.99 1.15 -12.05
N ARG A 195 18.09 1.12 -12.82
CA ARG A 195 19.22 0.20 -12.55
C ARG A 195 19.85 0.41 -11.17
N GLU A 196 19.84 1.66 -10.70
CA GLU A 196 20.43 2.07 -9.42
C GLU A 196 19.45 1.95 -8.25
N THR A 197 18.19 1.54 -8.47
CA THR A 197 17.24 1.38 -7.37
C THR A 197 17.70 0.26 -6.43
N PRO A 198 17.82 0.53 -5.12
CA PRO A 198 18.23 -0.48 -4.14
C PRO A 198 17.32 -1.72 -4.17
N ARG A 199 17.93 -2.91 -4.15
CA ARG A 199 17.27 -4.22 -4.22
C ARG A 199 17.39 -4.96 -2.92
#